data_AF-A0A896SPM6-F1
#
_entry.id   AF-A0A896SPM6-F1
#
_cell.length_a   1.000
_cell.length_b   1.000
_cell.length_c   1.000
_cell.angle_alpha   90.00
_cell.angle_beta   90.00
_cell.angle_gamma   90.00
#
_symmetry.space_group_name_H-M   'P 1'
#
loop_
_entity.id
_entity.type
_entity.pdbx_description
1 polymer ?
#
loop_
_entity_poly.entity_id
_entity_poly.type
_entity_poly.pdbx_seq_one_letter_code
_entity_poly.pdbx_strand_id
1 'polypeptide(L)' 'MNKGTKLKKIRKVGFINRMGTQNGRKIINSKRKKKRQKLIR' A
#
# COMPACT_ATOMS: atom_id res chain seq x y z
N MET A 1 -1.31 -21.84 -1.98
CA MET A 1 -0.75 -20.48 -1.82
C MET A 1 -0.08 -20.37 -0.45
N ASN A 2 1.25 -20.47 -0.37
CA ASN A 2 1.96 -20.23 0.88
C ASN A 2 1.90 -18.73 1.20
N LYS A 3 0.95 -18.34 2.05
CA LYS A 3 0.71 -16.95 2.44
C LYS A 3 1.94 -16.49 3.23
N GLY A 4 2.73 -15.58 2.67
CA GLY A 4 3.84 -14.96 3.39
C GLY A 4 3.39 -14.33 4.71
N THR A 5 4.33 -14.10 5.63
CA THR A 5 4.00 -13.58 6.97
C THR A 5 3.35 -12.19 6.93
N LYS A 6 2.50 -11.88 7.93
CA LYS A 6 1.89 -10.55 8.10
C LYS A 6 2.95 -9.44 8.11
N LEU A 7 4.09 -9.71 8.75
CA LEU A 7 5.24 -8.79 8.79
C LEU A 7 5.80 -8.48 7.39
N LYS A 8 5.99 -9.50 6.54
CA LYS A 8 6.47 -9.31 5.16
C LYS A 8 5.46 -8.48 4.34
N LYS A 9 4.17 -8.68 4.56
CA LYS A 9 3.10 -7.90 3.92
C LYS A 9 3.18 -6.43 4.28
N ILE A 10 3.27 -6.10 5.58
CA ILE A 10 3.36 -4.71 6.05
C ILE A 10 4.61 -4.03 5.49
N ARG A 11 5.77 -4.71 5.53
CA ARG A 11 7.03 -4.16 4.98
C ARG A 11 6.95 -3.89 3.48
N LYS A 12 6.30 -4.77 2.70
CA LYS A 12 6.24 -4.61 1.24
C LYS A 12 5.14 -3.66 0.77
N VAL A 13 3.94 -3.74 1.35
CA VAL A 13 2.76 -3.02 0.83
C VAL A 13 2.08 -2.10 1.83
N GLY A 14 2.60 -1.97 3.06
CA GLY A 14 2.04 -1.13 4.11
C GLY A 14 2.04 0.37 3.80
N PHE A 15 1.26 1.12 4.58
CA PHE A 15 0.99 2.55 4.33
C PHE A 15 2.24 3.41 4.42
N ILE A 16 2.98 3.23 5.50
CA ILE A 16 4.21 3.98 5.76
C ILE A 16 5.19 3.76 4.59
N ASN A 17 5.38 2.50 4.17
CA ASN A 17 6.26 2.17 3.05
C ASN A 17 5.81 2.81 1.72
N ARG A 18 4.50 2.87 1.46
CA ARG A 18 3.97 3.55 0.26
C ARG A 18 4.14 5.07 0.34
N MET A 19 3.94 5.69 1.50
CA MET A 19 4.03 7.15 1.64
C MET A 19 5.46 7.67 1.64
N GLY A 20 6.44 6.83 2.00
CA GLY A 20 7.87 7.16 2.03
C GLY A 20 8.53 7.28 0.66
N THR A 21 7.91 6.81 -0.42
CA THR A 21 8.45 6.91 -1.78
C THR A 21 7.54 7.77 -2.67
N GLN A 22 8.13 8.50 -3.62
CA GLN A 22 7.36 9.33 -4.55
C GLN A 22 6.34 8.50 -5.33
N ASN A 23 6.75 7.33 -5.83
CA ASN A 23 5.87 6.43 -6.59
C ASN A 23 4.78 5.79 -5.72
N GLY A 24 5.11 5.39 -4.49
CA GLY A 24 4.09 4.87 -3.57
C GLY A 24 3.04 5.93 -3.22
N ARG A 25 3.44 7.19 -3.04
CA ARG A 25 2.54 8.32 -2.80
C ARG A 25 1.60 8.57 -3.99
N LYS A 26 2.12 8.53 -5.22
CA LYS A 26 1.30 8.60 -6.46
C LYS A 26 0.23 7.51 -6.49
N ILE A 27 0.57 6.28 -6.12
CA ILE A 27 -0.38 5.15 -6.07
C ILE A 27 -1.50 5.41 -5.04
N ILE A 28 -1.14 5.86 -3.83
CA ILE A 28 -2.14 6.15 -2.78
C ILE A 28 -3.06 7.29 -3.22
N ASN A 29 -2.51 8.37 -3.77
CA ASN A 29 -3.30 9.51 -4.24
C ASN A 29 -4.22 9.13 -5.40
N SER A 30 -3.77 8.29 -6.34
CA SER A 30 -4.62 7.75 -7.40
C SER A 30 -5.80 6.95 -6.85
N LYS A 31 -5.57 6.11 -5.82
CA LYS A 31 -6.65 5.36 -5.15
C LYS A 31 -7.61 6.25 -4.38
N ARG A 32 -7.11 7.31 -3.73
CA ARG A 32 -7.92 8.35 -3.06
C ARG A 32 -8.79 9.10 -4.05
N LYS A 33 -8.24 9.52 -5.19
CA LYS A 33 -8.99 10.18 -6.28
C LYS A 33 -10.11 9.29 -6.81
N LYS A 34 -9.87 7.97 -6.89
CA LYS A 34 -10.88 6.95 -7.24
C LYS A 34 -11.84 6.59 -6.10
N LYS A 35 -11.73 7.24 -4.94
CA LYS A 35 -12.55 7.01 -3.73
C LYS A 35 -12.60 5.53 -3.30
N ARG A 36 -11.48 4.81 -3.44
CA ARG A 36 -11.42 3.41 -2.97
C ARG A 36 -11.48 3.39 -1.45
N GLN A 37 -12.44 2.64 -0.89
CA GLN A 37 -12.55 2.39 0.55
C GLN A 37 -11.25 1.79 1.11
N LYS A 38 -10.58 0.93 0.33
CA LYS A 38 -9.33 0.28 0.71
C LYS A 38 -8.15 0.80 -0.12
N LEU A 39 -7.31 1.62 0.50
CA LEU A 39 -6.10 2.18 -0.14
C LEU A 39 -4.95 1.16 -0.19
N ILE A 40 -4.89 0.23 0.76
CA ILE A 40 -3.82 -0.76 0.90
C ILE A 40 -4.40 -2.14 1.10
N ARG A 41 -3.76 -3.16 0.53
CA ARG A 41 -4.22 -4.55 0.55
C ARG A 41 -4.04 -5.22 1.91
#